data_AF-A0A3D4WEG6-F1
#
_entry.id   AF-A0A3D4WEG6-F1
#
_cell.length_a   1.000
_cell.length_b   1.000
_cell.length_c   1.000
_cell.angle_alpha   90.00
_cell.angle_beta   90.00
_cell.angle_gamma   90.00
#
_symmetry.space_group_name_H-M   'P 1'
#
loop_
_entity.id
_entity.type
_entity.pdbx_description
1 polymer ?
#
loop_
_entity_poly.entity_id
_entity_poly.type
_entity_poly.pdbx_seq_one_letter_code
_entity_poly.pdbx_strand_id
1 'polypeptide(L)'
;MQLYPVVYLGENEGRLVRHVVPKSGLENEISSYGSEKDFFPHVDNPDLKIRCEENSYFQSPCPDTLTLLCLRQVKGVATSLIFLKDVVSDLDEEDLELLQQNRYQVKRPASFSTNDTTLSNIPILVKDKKGDYLSRFDYHNVYSDSFSHNKALEKFKSISLQPEKWKTFYLKPGQAITFDNQKLLHTRNSFSPTLDGNDRWLLRVFGLFQKPNPKFLVSENCNHHLTVN
;
A
#
# COMPACT_ATOMS: atom_id res chain seq x y z
N MET A 1 -14.58 16.31 1.54
CA MET A 1 -14.16 14.97 1.99
C MET A 1 -13.46 15.14 3.32
N GLN A 2 -13.89 14.45 4.38
CA GLN A 2 -13.23 14.51 5.68
C GLN A 2 -12.18 13.40 5.74
N LEU A 3 -10.99 13.69 6.25
CA LEU A 3 -9.90 12.73 6.42
C LEU A 3 -9.53 12.66 7.89
N TYR A 4 -9.45 11.44 8.41
CA TYR A 4 -9.02 11.15 9.78
C TYR A 4 -7.63 10.54 9.72
N PRO A 5 -6.57 11.28 10.11
CA PRO A 5 -5.21 10.74 10.12
C PRO A 5 -5.11 9.54 11.05
N VAL A 6 -4.44 8.48 10.59
CA VAL A 6 -4.25 7.24 11.36
C VAL A 6 -2.84 6.69 11.20
N VAL A 7 -2.47 5.80 12.12
CA VAL A 7 -1.26 4.98 12.08
C VAL A 7 -1.59 3.62 12.70
N TYR A 8 -0.85 2.59 12.34
CA TYR A 8 -1.11 1.22 12.78
C TYR A 8 -0.08 0.75 13.81
N LEU A 9 -0.52 -0.05 14.77
CA LEU A 9 0.33 -0.62 15.80
C LEU A 9 1.43 -1.47 15.15
N GLY A 10 2.66 -1.31 15.63
CA GLY A 10 3.85 -1.91 15.01
C GLY A 10 4.43 -1.08 13.87
N GLU A 11 3.83 0.05 13.51
CA GLU A 11 4.31 0.96 12.48
C GLU A 11 4.68 2.34 13.05
N ASN A 12 5.84 2.86 12.65
CA ASN A 12 6.32 4.23 12.93
C ASN A 12 6.23 4.65 14.41
N GLU A 13 6.32 3.68 15.34
CA GLU A 13 6.18 3.90 16.79
C GLU A 13 4.89 4.65 17.17
N GLY A 14 3.80 4.45 16.40
CA GLY A 14 2.53 5.12 16.64
C GLY A 14 2.52 6.62 16.29
N ARG A 15 3.54 7.14 15.60
CA ARG A 15 3.55 8.53 15.12
C ARG A 15 2.76 8.65 13.81
N LEU A 16 1.86 9.62 13.73
CA LEU A 16 1.05 9.90 12.53
C LEU A 16 1.88 10.23 11.29
N VAL A 17 2.94 11.00 11.49
CA VAL A 17 3.78 11.51 10.41
C VAL A 17 5.02 10.61 10.32
N ARG A 18 5.14 9.87 9.22
CA ARG A 18 6.28 9.01 8.95
C ARG A 18 7.27 9.71 8.03
N HIS A 19 8.54 9.69 8.40
CA HIS A 19 9.62 10.13 7.53
C HIS A 19 9.92 9.02 6.51
N VAL A 20 9.84 9.34 5.23
CA VAL A 20 10.25 8.47 4.12
C VAL A 20 11.56 9.03 3.59
N VAL A 21 12.65 8.43 4.08
CA VAL A 21 14.04 8.78 3.79
C VAL A 21 14.82 7.49 3.57
N PRO A 22 15.83 7.44 2.70
CA PRO A 22 16.71 6.29 2.65
C PRO A 22 17.44 6.12 3.99
N LYS A 23 17.62 4.88 4.43
CA LYS A 23 18.41 4.56 5.63
C LYS A 23 19.58 3.67 5.27
N SER A 24 20.74 3.99 5.86
CA SER A 24 21.92 3.15 5.77
C SER A 24 21.64 1.77 6.38
N GLY A 25 22.05 0.71 5.69
CA GLY A 25 21.87 -0.68 6.09
C GLY A 25 20.54 -1.31 5.70
N LEU A 26 19.61 -0.55 5.10
CA LEU A 26 18.30 -1.04 4.60
C LEU A 26 18.18 -0.92 3.07
N GLU A 27 19.27 -0.67 2.35
CA GLU A 27 19.30 -0.33 0.93
C GLU A 27 18.57 -1.37 0.05
N ASN A 28 18.68 -2.65 0.45
CA ASN A 28 18.14 -3.81 -0.24
C ASN A 28 16.73 -4.24 0.21
N GLU A 29 16.13 -3.53 1.17
CA GLU A 29 14.77 -3.81 1.64
C GLU A 29 13.71 -3.31 0.66
N ILE A 30 12.61 -4.06 0.56
CA ILE A 30 11.42 -3.63 -0.15
C ILE A 30 10.51 -2.90 0.86
N SER A 31 10.94 -1.70 1.26
CA SER A 31 10.28 -0.89 2.28
C SER A 31 10.41 0.60 1.97
N SER A 32 9.70 1.44 2.71
CA SER A 32 9.84 2.90 2.60
C SER A 32 11.27 3.42 2.88
N TYR A 33 12.14 2.59 3.47
CA TYR A 33 13.53 2.92 3.79
C TYR A 33 14.56 2.38 2.78
N GLY A 34 14.22 1.35 2.00
CA GLY A 34 15.11 0.81 0.97
C GLY A 34 15.26 1.74 -0.21
N SER A 35 16.28 1.55 -1.05
CA SER A 35 16.64 2.52 -2.10
C SER A 35 17.17 1.87 -3.39
N GLU A 36 17.92 0.78 -3.28
CA GLU A 36 18.60 0.13 -4.42
C GLU A 36 17.69 -0.77 -5.26
N LYS A 37 16.52 -1.15 -4.74
CA LYS A 37 15.51 -1.92 -5.48
C LYS A 37 14.33 -1.05 -5.87
N ASP A 38 13.78 -1.34 -7.05
CA ASP A 38 12.48 -0.80 -7.44
C ASP A 38 11.45 -1.27 -6.41
N PHE A 39 10.67 -0.33 -5.90
CA PHE A 39 9.53 -0.67 -5.08
C PHE A 39 8.35 -0.88 -6.02
N PHE A 40 8.10 -2.13 -6.37
CA PHE A 40 7.10 -2.53 -7.35
C PHE A 40 5.66 -2.19 -6.92
N PRO A 41 4.68 -2.23 -7.85
CA PRO A 41 3.30 -1.81 -7.58
C PRO A 41 2.67 -2.48 -6.35
N HIS A 42 2.16 -1.66 -5.45
CA HIS A 42 1.48 -2.16 -4.26
C HIS A 42 0.47 -1.16 -3.67
N VAL A 43 -0.41 -1.71 -2.83
CA VAL A 43 -1.31 -1.04 -1.88
C VAL A 43 -0.66 -1.10 -0.50
N ASP A 44 -0.64 0.00 0.25
CA ASP A 44 -0.10 0.01 1.61
C ASP A 44 -1.04 -0.72 2.58
N ASN A 45 -0.44 -1.49 3.51
CA ASN A 45 -1.15 -2.34 4.49
C ASN A 45 -2.15 -3.31 3.83
N PRO A 46 -1.69 -4.16 2.89
CA PRO A 46 -2.54 -5.07 2.12
C PRO A 46 -3.16 -6.19 2.97
N ASP A 47 -2.61 -6.42 4.16
CA ASP A 47 -3.07 -7.42 5.13
C ASP A 47 -4.25 -6.93 6.01
N LEU A 48 -4.65 -5.67 5.87
CA LEU A 48 -5.79 -5.09 6.61
C LEU A 48 -7.09 -5.13 5.80
N LYS A 49 -8.22 -4.90 6.49
CA LYS A 49 -9.55 -4.95 5.88
C LYS A 49 -9.74 -3.90 4.81
N ILE A 50 -10.00 -4.28 3.57
CA ILE A 50 -10.35 -3.30 2.53
C ILE A 50 -11.84 -2.94 2.62
N ARG A 51 -12.22 -1.82 2.02
CA ARG A 51 -13.61 -1.37 2.06
C ARG A 51 -14.51 -2.43 1.40
N CYS A 52 -15.74 -2.54 1.90
CA CYS A 52 -16.76 -3.47 1.44
C CYS A 52 -16.50 -4.96 1.73
N GLU A 53 -15.38 -5.32 2.38
CA GLU A 53 -15.29 -6.64 3.00
C GLU A 53 -16.13 -6.72 4.28
N GLU A 54 -16.77 -7.86 4.51
CA GLU A 54 -17.55 -8.12 5.72
C GLU A 54 -16.84 -9.07 6.70
N ASN A 55 -15.68 -9.59 6.32
CA ASN A 55 -14.91 -10.57 7.10
C ASN A 55 -14.61 -10.07 8.53
N SER A 56 -14.85 -10.95 9.50
CA SER A 56 -14.71 -10.69 10.94
C SER A 56 -13.28 -10.86 11.47
N TYR A 57 -12.37 -11.44 10.67
CA TYR A 57 -10.98 -11.69 11.08
C TYR A 57 -10.13 -10.42 11.19
N PHE A 58 -10.59 -9.30 10.63
CA PHE A 58 -9.84 -8.07 10.67
C PHE A 58 -10.27 -7.20 11.84
N GLN A 59 -9.33 -6.83 12.69
CA GLN A 59 -9.58 -5.80 13.67
C GLN A 59 -9.60 -4.41 13.02
N SER A 60 -8.61 -4.01 12.21
CA SER A 60 -8.56 -2.63 11.68
C SER A 60 -8.76 -2.50 10.17
N PRO A 61 -9.31 -1.36 9.70
CA PRO A 61 -9.40 -1.06 8.27
C PRO A 61 -8.03 -0.71 7.68
N CYS A 62 -7.79 -1.15 6.44
CA CYS A 62 -6.76 -0.66 5.53
C CYS A 62 -6.93 0.86 5.36
N PRO A 63 -5.85 1.65 5.23
CA PRO A 63 -5.98 3.08 5.05
C PRO A 63 -6.74 3.38 3.75
N ASP A 64 -7.65 4.37 3.81
CA ASP A 64 -8.39 4.79 2.63
C ASP A 64 -7.51 5.65 1.72
N THR A 65 -6.62 6.43 2.32
CA THR A 65 -5.73 7.34 1.61
C THR A 65 -4.31 7.27 2.13
N LEU A 66 -3.38 7.52 1.22
CA LEU A 66 -1.97 7.76 1.51
C LEU A 66 -1.62 9.14 0.97
N THR A 67 -1.02 9.97 1.82
CA THR A 67 -0.48 11.28 1.46
C THR A 67 1.03 11.29 1.55
N LEU A 68 1.70 11.76 0.50
CA LEU A 68 3.14 12.03 0.49
C LEU A 68 3.37 13.54 0.30
N LEU A 69 4.01 14.18 1.26
CA LEU A 69 4.47 15.57 1.18
C LEU A 69 5.98 15.58 0.93
N CYS A 70 6.43 16.26 -0.12
CA CYS A 70 7.85 16.39 -0.39
C CYS A 70 8.48 17.53 0.42
N LEU A 71 9.52 17.21 1.18
CA LEU A 71 10.40 18.18 1.83
C LEU A 71 11.68 18.40 1.03
N ARG A 72 12.23 17.31 0.47
CA ARG A 72 13.41 17.36 -0.41
C ARG A 72 13.26 16.41 -1.59
N GLN A 73 13.53 16.95 -2.78
CA GLN A 73 13.53 16.21 -4.03
C GLN A 73 14.96 15.75 -4.38
N VAL A 74 15.06 14.59 -5.03
CA VAL A 74 16.27 14.17 -5.76
C VAL A 74 15.92 14.06 -7.23
N LYS A 75 16.79 14.58 -8.11
CA LYS A 75 16.58 14.56 -9.57
C LYS A 75 16.47 13.11 -10.05
N GLY A 76 15.47 12.80 -10.87
CA GLY A 76 15.26 11.46 -11.40
C GLY A 76 14.52 10.49 -10.48
N VAL A 77 14.26 10.86 -9.22
CA VAL A 77 13.50 10.00 -8.28
C VAL A 77 12.05 10.45 -8.21
N ALA A 78 11.14 9.58 -8.61
CA ALA A 78 9.71 9.86 -8.69
C ALA A 78 8.88 8.92 -7.83
N THR A 79 7.66 9.35 -7.54
CA THR A 79 6.58 8.46 -7.13
C THR A 79 5.71 8.23 -8.35
N SER A 80 5.44 6.97 -8.70
CA SER A 80 4.50 6.65 -9.77
C SER A 80 3.23 6.02 -9.20
N LEU A 81 2.10 6.37 -9.81
CA LEU A 81 0.79 5.81 -9.48
C LEU A 81 0.20 5.10 -10.68
N ILE A 82 -0.50 4.00 -10.43
CA ILE A 82 -1.20 3.21 -11.43
C ILE A 82 -2.66 3.12 -10.99
N PHE A 83 -3.60 3.53 -11.85
CA PHE A 83 -5.01 3.36 -11.51
C PHE A 83 -5.38 1.89 -11.61
N LEU A 84 -6.01 1.35 -10.56
CA LEU A 84 -6.42 -0.06 -10.53
C LEU A 84 -7.32 -0.43 -11.72
N LYS A 85 -8.22 0.48 -12.11
CA LYS A 85 -9.11 0.29 -13.26
C LYS A 85 -8.34 0.06 -14.57
N ASP A 86 -7.16 0.67 -14.72
CA ASP A 86 -6.36 0.56 -15.95
C ASP A 86 -5.61 -0.79 -15.98
N VAL A 87 -5.39 -1.42 -14.82
CA VAL A 87 -4.86 -2.80 -14.73
C VAL A 87 -5.98 -3.80 -14.97
N VAL A 88 -7.13 -3.58 -14.32
CA VAL A 88 -8.30 -4.45 -14.39
C VAL A 88 -8.92 -4.50 -15.78
N SER A 89 -8.87 -3.40 -16.55
CA SER A 89 -9.39 -3.36 -17.93
C SER A 89 -8.71 -4.33 -18.90
N ASP A 90 -7.51 -4.79 -18.56
CA ASP A 90 -6.67 -5.64 -19.40
C ASP A 90 -6.69 -7.11 -18.96
N LEU A 91 -7.46 -7.43 -17.92
CA LEU A 91 -7.72 -8.79 -17.45
C LEU A 91 -9.01 -9.33 -18.07
N ASP A 92 -9.02 -10.63 -18.36
CA ASP A 92 -10.22 -11.32 -18.80
C ASP A 92 -11.18 -11.58 -17.61
N GLU A 93 -12.44 -11.92 -17.92
CA GLU A 93 -13.47 -12.12 -16.89
C GLU A 93 -13.12 -13.28 -15.95
N GLU A 94 -12.50 -14.34 -16.47
CA GLU A 94 -12.06 -15.51 -15.69
C GLU A 94 -10.99 -15.11 -14.66
N ASP A 95 -9.98 -14.33 -15.06
CA ASP A 95 -8.95 -13.83 -14.16
C ASP A 95 -9.55 -12.92 -13.08
N LEU A 96 -10.50 -12.06 -13.46
CA LEU A 96 -11.18 -11.17 -12.51
C LEU A 96 -12.00 -11.96 -11.50
N GLU A 97 -12.69 -13.01 -11.92
CA GLU A 97 -13.39 -13.92 -11.02
C GLU A 97 -12.41 -14.62 -10.06
N LEU A 98 -11.30 -15.15 -10.57
CA LEU A 98 -10.26 -15.79 -9.75
C LEU A 98 -9.65 -14.82 -8.74
N LEU A 99 -9.38 -13.57 -9.11
CA LEU A 99 -8.82 -12.54 -8.21
C LEU A 99 -9.81 -12.09 -7.12
N GLN A 100 -11.11 -12.32 -7.32
CA GLN A 100 -12.16 -12.07 -6.32
C GLN A 100 -12.39 -13.25 -5.36
N GLN A 101 -11.80 -14.42 -5.61
CA GLN A 101 -11.95 -15.59 -4.75
C GLN A 101 -10.99 -15.53 -3.54
N ASN A 102 -11.43 -16.07 -2.41
CA ASN A 102 -10.69 -16.17 -1.15
C ASN A 102 -9.60 -17.26 -1.20
N ARG A 103 -8.65 -17.13 -2.12
CA ARG A 103 -7.63 -18.15 -2.44
C ARG A 103 -6.21 -17.61 -2.41
N TYR A 104 -6.03 -16.41 -1.85
CA TYR A 104 -4.73 -15.76 -1.73
C TYR A 104 -4.30 -15.66 -0.28
N GLN A 105 -2.99 -15.47 -0.15
CA GLN A 105 -2.28 -15.22 1.08
C GLN A 105 -1.54 -13.91 0.94
N VAL A 106 -1.56 -13.10 2.00
CA VAL A 106 -0.87 -11.81 2.07
C VAL A 106 0.02 -11.81 3.29
N LYS A 107 1.32 -11.70 3.05
CA LYS A 107 2.32 -11.51 4.10
C LYS A 107 2.33 -10.06 4.55
N ARG A 108 2.38 -9.82 5.86
CA ARG A 108 2.51 -8.46 6.40
C ARG A 108 3.80 -7.78 5.90
N PRO A 109 3.76 -6.50 5.48
CA PRO A 109 4.95 -5.81 5.01
C PRO A 109 6.06 -5.72 6.06
N ALA A 110 7.32 -5.71 5.61
CA ALA A 110 8.51 -5.64 6.47
C ALA A 110 8.62 -4.34 7.29
N SER A 111 7.80 -3.32 7.01
CA SER A 111 7.78 -2.06 7.75
C SER A 111 7.21 -2.18 9.17
N PHE A 112 6.66 -3.33 9.54
CA PHE A 112 6.12 -3.62 10.87
C PHE A 112 7.16 -4.31 11.76
N SER A 113 7.32 -3.83 12.99
CA SER A 113 8.40 -4.25 13.92
C SER A 113 8.23 -5.66 14.51
N THR A 114 7.02 -6.22 14.45
CA THR A 114 6.68 -7.46 15.16
C THR A 114 5.55 -8.17 14.43
N ASN A 115 5.78 -9.44 14.09
CA ASN A 115 4.85 -10.46 13.58
C ASN A 115 4.99 -10.78 12.10
N ASP A 116 5.58 -11.95 11.83
CA ASP A 116 5.56 -12.67 10.55
C ASP A 116 4.14 -13.22 10.29
N THR A 117 3.15 -12.32 10.25
CA THR A 117 1.75 -12.68 10.08
C THR A 117 1.45 -12.82 8.59
N THR A 118 0.91 -13.98 8.23
CA THR A 118 0.30 -14.21 6.93
C THR A 118 -1.20 -14.26 7.11
N LEU A 119 -1.92 -13.44 6.35
CA LEU A 119 -3.35 -13.52 6.25
C LEU A 119 -3.72 -14.41 5.06
N SER A 120 -4.50 -15.45 5.31
CA SER A 120 -4.88 -16.44 4.30
C SER A 120 -6.38 -16.40 4.00
N ASN A 121 -6.78 -17.02 2.88
CA ASN A 121 -8.19 -17.13 2.45
C ASN A 121 -8.84 -15.76 2.23
N ILE A 122 -8.12 -14.88 1.53
CA ILE A 122 -8.59 -13.54 1.20
C ILE A 122 -8.53 -13.30 -0.31
N PRO A 123 -9.35 -12.36 -0.84
CA PRO A 123 -9.33 -12.01 -2.25
C PRO A 123 -8.32 -10.89 -2.52
N ILE A 124 -7.88 -10.73 -3.77
CA ILE A 124 -7.04 -9.59 -4.19
C ILE A 124 -7.89 -8.42 -4.63
N LEU A 125 -9.05 -8.72 -5.23
CA LEU A 125 -10.00 -7.74 -5.73
C LEU A 125 -11.34 -7.88 -5.03
N VAL A 126 -11.94 -6.75 -4.68
CA VAL A 126 -13.31 -6.66 -4.14
C VAL A 126 -14.02 -5.53 -4.86
N LYS A 127 -15.30 -5.70 -5.18
CA LYS A 127 -16.11 -4.60 -5.74
C LYS A 127 -16.64 -3.70 -4.64
N ASP A 128 -16.54 -2.39 -4.85
CA ASP A 128 -17.23 -1.42 -4.02
C ASP A 128 -18.74 -1.39 -4.34
N LYS A 129 -19.49 -0.58 -3.59
CA LYS A 129 -20.95 -0.45 -3.76
C LYS A 129 -21.38 0.07 -5.14
N LYS A 130 -20.47 0.66 -5.92
CA LYS A 130 -20.73 1.15 -7.28
C LYS A 130 -20.30 0.14 -8.35
N GLY A 131 -19.69 -0.97 -7.94
CA GLY A 131 -19.15 -1.99 -8.84
C GLY A 131 -17.72 -1.73 -9.29
N ASP A 132 -17.06 -0.66 -8.82
CA ASP A 132 -15.64 -0.43 -9.09
C ASP A 132 -14.80 -1.41 -8.28
N TYR A 133 -13.67 -1.84 -8.83
CA TYR A 133 -12.73 -2.67 -8.09
C TYR A 133 -11.93 -1.86 -7.04
N LEU A 134 -11.68 -2.52 -5.92
CA LEU A 134 -10.75 -2.19 -4.86
C LEU A 134 -9.73 -3.31 -4.77
N SER A 135 -8.48 -2.98 -4.42
CA SER A 135 -7.42 -3.96 -4.33
C SER A 135 -6.66 -3.89 -3.01
N ARG A 136 -6.05 -5.02 -2.66
CA ARG A 136 -4.99 -5.16 -1.66
C ARG A 136 -3.69 -5.71 -2.27
N PHE A 137 -3.52 -5.56 -3.57
CA PHE A 137 -2.38 -6.14 -4.26
C PHE A 137 -1.06 -5.54 -3.74
N ASP A 138 -0.10 -6.42 -3.47
CA ASP A 138 1.29 -6.09 -3.22
C ASP A 138 2.14 -7.07 -4.04
N TYR A 139 2.95 -6.54 -4.95
CA TYR A 139 3.74 -7.33 -5.89
C TYR A 139 4.60 -8.40 -5.21
N HIS A 140 5.12 -8.13 -4.02
CA HIS A 140 6.06 -9.01 -3.32
C HIS A 140 5.41 -9.87 -2.25
N ASN A 141 4.32 -9.40 -1.67
CA ASN A 141 3.77 -9.98 -0.45
C ASN A 141 2.49 -10.79 -0.69
N VAL A 142 2.02 -10.90 -1.93
CA VAL A 142 0.83 -11.68 -2.31
C VAL A 142 1.22 -12.98 -3.03
N TYR A 143 0.58 -14.09 -2.64
CA TYR A 143 0.77 -15.40 -3.25
C TYR A 143 -0.49 -16.26 -3.18
N SER A 144 -0.52 -17.32 -3.98
CA SER A 144 -1.55 -18.37 -3.95
C SER A 144 -0.89 -19.72 -4.29
N ASP A 145 -1.31 -20.77 -3.59
CA ASP A 145 -0.88 -22.15 -3.85
C ASP A 145 -1.69 -22.82 -4.98
N SER A 146 -2.78 -22.18 -5.42
CA SER A 146 -3.60 -22.67 -6.52
C SER A 146 -3.02 -22.21 -7.86
N PHE A 147 -2.79 -23.17 -8.76
CA PHE A 147 -2.23 -22.90 -10.09
C PHE A 147 -3.01 -21.84 -10.88
N SER A 148 -4.35 -21.93 -10.92
CA SER A 148 -5.19 -20.98 -11.66
C SER A 148 -5.14 -19.57 -11.06
N HIS A 149 -5.21 -19.46 -9.73
CA HIS A 149 -5.13 -18.19 -9.02
C HIS A 149 -3.76 -17.54 -9.12
N ASN A 150 -2.70 -18.36 -9.04
CA ASN A 150 -1.34 -17.89 -9.27
C ASN A 150 -1.18 -17.36 -10.71
N LYS A 151 -1.72 -18.04 -11.72
CA LYS A 151 -1.71 -17.56 -13.10
C LYS A 151 -2.42 -16.20 -13.26
N ALA A 152 -3.60 -16.03 -12.64
CA ALA A 152 -4.32 -14.75 -12.65
C ALA A 152 -3.52 -13.64 -11.94
N LEU A 153 -2.88 -13.97 -10.81
CA LEU A 153 -1.99 -13.05 -10.08
C LEU A 153 -0.75 -12.66 -10.90
N GLU A 154 -0.12 -13.59 -11.60
CA GLU A 154 1.04 -13.32 -12.46
C GLU A 154 0.67 -12.47 -13.69
N LYS A 155 -0.53 -12.66 -14.25
CA LYS A 155 -1.08 -11.74 -15.25
C LYS A 155 -1.29 -10.34 -14.67
N PHE A 156 -1.91 -10.22 -13.49
CA PHE A 156 -2.06 -8.93 -12.80
C PHE A 156 -0.71 -8.25 -12.58
N LYS A 157 0.30 -8.98 -12.07
CA LYS A 157 1.68 -8.50 -11.91
C LYS A 157 2.23 -7.97 -13.23
N SER A 158 2.16 -8.78 -14.29
CA SER A 158 2.70 -8.43 -15.62
C SER A 158 2.05 -7.16 -16.18
N ILE A 159 0.73 -7.03 -16.08
CA ILE A 159 -0.01 -5.84 -16.52
C ILE A 159 0.36 -4.62 -15.66
N SER A 160 0.49 -4.79 -14.34
CA SER A 160 0.86 -3.70 -13.43
C SER A 160 2.26 -3.14 -13.68
N LEU A 161 3.14 -3.89 -14.35
CA LEU A 161 4.50 -3.47 -14.71
C LEU A 161 4.58 -2.71 -16.05
N GLN A 162 3.49 -2.63 -16.80
CA GLN A 162 3.44 -1.93 -18.08
C GLN A 162 3.64 -0.41 -17.90
N PRO A 163 4.77 0.17 -18.37
CA PRO A 163 5.13 1.57 -18.09
C PRO A 163 4.11 2.60 -18.56
N GLU A 164 3.35 2.31 -19.62
CA GLU A 164 2.30 3.17 -20.17
C GLU A 164 1.14 3.41 -19.19
N LYS A 165 0.95 2.54 -18.19
CA LYS A 165 -0.06 2.69 -17.13
C LYS A 165 0.44 3.54 -15.97
N TRP A 166 1.73 3.85 -15.92
CA TRP A 166 2.36 4.53 -14.81
C TRP A 166 2.26 6.05 -15.00
N LYS A 167 1.65 6.73 -14.02
CA LYS A 167 1.66 8.19 -13.94
C LYS A 167 2.74 8.63 -12.96
N THR A 168 3.79 9.21 -13.50
CA THR A 168 5.00 9.56 -12.74
C THR A 168 4.98 11.01 -12.24
N PHE A 169 5.22 11.17 -10.94
CA PHE A 169 5.21 12.46 -10.26
C PHE A 169 6.58 12.76 -9.63
N TYR A 170 7.24 13.78 -10.16
CA TYR A 170 8.45 14.36 -9.58
C TYR A 170 8.08 15.47 -8.60
N LEU A 171 7.68 15.08 -7.39
CA LEU A 171 7.27 16.04 -6.35
C LEU A 171 8.40 17.01 -6.02
N LYS A 172 8.09 18.30 -6.05
CA LYS A 172 8.95 19.39 -5.58
C LYS A 172 8.67 19.68 -4.10
N PRO A 173 9.63 20.27 -3.36
CA PRO A 173 9.40 20.70 -1.98
C PRO A 173 8.11 21.52 -1.83
N GLY A 174 7.29 21.19 -0.83
CA GLY A 174 5.99 21.82 -0.57
C GLY A 174 4.82 21.23 -1.37
N GLN A 175 5.07 20.35 -2.36
CA GLN A 175 4.01 19.62 -3.04
C GLN A 175 3.61 18.37 -2.28
N ALA A 176 2.30 18.14 -2.17
CA ALA A 176 1.74 16.91 -1.64
C ALA A 176 0.92 16.19 -2.72
N ILE A 177 0.94 14.86 -2.67
CA ILE A 177 0.04 14.01 -3.43
C ILE A 177 -0.72 13.12 -2.45
N THR A 178 -2.04 13.10 -2.57
CA THR A 178 -2.94 12.22 -1.83
C THR A 178 -3.69 11.37 -2.83
N PHE A 179 -3.73 10.06 -2.59
CA PHE A 179 -4.43 9.12 -3.45
C PHE A 179 -5.23 8.11 -2.64
N ASP A 180 -6.26 7.55 -3.28
CA ASP A 180 -7.04 6.45 -2.71
C ASP A 180 -6.21 5.17 -2.78
N ASN A 181 -5.77 4.70 -1.61
CA ASN A 181 -4.83 3.60 -1.47
C ASN A 181 -5.38 2.29 -2.05
N GLN A 182 -6.70 2.09 -2.05
CA GLN A 182 -7.30 0.84 -2.52
C GLN A 182 -7.74 0.90 -3.99
N LYS A 183 -7.74 2.09 -4.62
CA LYS A 183 -8.05 2.28 -6.05
C LYS A 183 -6.81 2.59 -6.90
N LEU A 184 -5.65 2.77 -6.29
CA LEU A 184 -4.38 2.98 -6.97
C LEU A 184 -3.29 2.07 -6.39
N LEU A 185 -2.43 1.57 -7.27
CA LEU A 185 -1.15 1.01 -6.88
C LEU A 185 -0.12 2.14 -6.90
N HIS A 186 0.87 2.09 -6.04
CA HIS A 186 1.97 3.03 -6.08
C HIS A 186 3.32 2.32 -6.17
N THR A 187 4.27 2.99 -6.81
CA THR A 187 5.63 2.50 -7.02
C THR A 187 6.62 3.61 -6.73
N ARG A 188 7.87 3.21 -6.52
CA ARG A 188 9.01 4.12 -6.52
C ARG A 188 10.14 3.47 -7.30
N ASN A 189 10.75 4.22 -8.20
CA ASN A 189 11.98 3.77 -8.85
C ASN A 189 13.13 3.67 -7.83
N SER A 190 14.04 2.74 -8.11
CA SER A 190 15.34 2.65 -7.45
C SER A 190 16.14 3.95 -7.63
N PHE A 191 16.94 4.26 -6.63
CA PHE A 191 17.87 5.39 -6.65
C PHE A 191 19.03 5.14 -5.69
N SER A 192 20.20 5.71 -5.98
CA SER A 192 21.38 5.61 -5.11
C SER A 192 21.40 6.80 -4.15
N PRO A 193 21.17 6.61 -2.84
CA PRO A 193 21.24 7.69 -1.86
C PRO A 193 22.69 8.09 -1.61
N THR A 194 22.94 9.36 -1.29
CA THR A 194 24.26 9.88 -0.93
C THR A 194 24.58 9.68 0.55
N LEU A 195 23.56 9.55 1.40
CA LEU A 195 23.66 9.42 2.86
C LEU A 195 24.44 10.56 3.54
N ASP A 196 24.53 11.71 2.88
CA ASP A 196 25.19 12.95 3.34
C ASP A 196 24.20 13.92 4.03
N GLY A 197 22.95 13.49 4.21
CA GLY A 197 21.86 14.30 4.76
C GLY A 197 21.07 15.10 3.72
N ASN A 198 21.46 15.06 2.43
CA ASN A 198 20.78 15.74 1.31
C ASN A 198 19.86 14.83 0.48
N ASP A 199 19.61 13.61 0.95
CA ASP A 199 18.76 12.64 0.27
C ASP A 199 17.29 13.05 0.17
N ARG A 200 16.57 12.32 -0.69
CA ARG A 200 15.12 12.45 -0.88
C ARG A 200 14.40 12.29 0.46
N TRP A 201 13.53 13.25 0.76
CA TRP A 201 12.80 13.29 2.02
C TRP A 201 11.34 13.62 1.78
N LEU A 202 10.47 12.66 2.06
CA LEU A 202 9.02 12.85 2.11
C LEU A 202 8.49 12.65 3.54
N LEU A 203 7.35 13.25 3.83
CA LEU A 203 6.50 12.88 4.95
C LEU A 203 5.32 12.07 4.42
N ARG A 204 4.99 10.96 5.08
CA ARG A 204 3.84 10.12 4.79
C ARG A 204 2.81 10.20 5.92
N VAL A 205 1.55 10.30 5.54
CA VAL A 205 0.40 10.23 6.46
C VAL A 205 -0.67 9.33 5.83
N PHE A 206 -1.22 8.40 6.63
CA PHE A 206 -2.41 7.64 6.26
C PHE A 206 -3.67 8.33 6.73
N GLY A 207 -4.77 8.13 6.01
CA GLY A 207 -6.08 8.69 6.39
C GLY A 207 -7.23 7.75 6.08
N LEU A 208 -8.26 7.81 6.93
CA LEU A 208 -9.57 7.18 6.71
C LEU A 208 -10.61 8.22 6.29
N PHE A 209 -11.59 7.82 5.48
CA PHE A 209 -12.75 8.63 5.11
C PHE A 209 -13.78 8.73 6.25
N GLN A 210 -13.74 7.78 7.19
CA GLN A 210 -14.61 7.75 8.35
C GLN A 210 -13.79 7.79 9.64
N LYS A 211 -14.38 8.34 10.70
CA LYS A 211 -13.76 8.35 12.02
C LYS A 211 -13.48 6.89 12.44
N PRO A 212 -12.27 6.57 12.94
CA PRO A 212 -11.99 5.23 13.40
C PRO A 212 -12.96 4.81 14.52
N ASN A 213 -13.39 3.55 14.50
CA ASN A 213 -14.20 3.00 15.57
C ASN A 213 -13.33 2.88 16.84
N PRO A 214 -13.78 3.39 18.00
CA PRO A 214 -13.01 3.30 19.25
C PRO A 214 -12.52 1.90 19.61
N LYS A 215 -13.24 0.84 19.21
CA LYS A 215 -12.85 -0.55 19.46
C LYS A 215 -11.56 -0.99 18.75
N PHE A 216 -11.09 -0.20 17.78
CA PHE A 216 -9.87 -0.46 17.02
C PHE A 216 -8.69 0.39 17.51
N LEU A 217 -8.90 1.28 18.48
CA LEU A 217 -7.85 2.17 18.97
C LEU A 217 -7.02 1.44 20.03
N VAL A 218 -5.70 1.67 20.02
CA VAL A 218 -4.77 1.08 20.99
C VAL A 218 -5.05 1.56 22.42
N SER A 219 -5.67 2.73 22.58
CA SER A 219 -6.05 3.31 23.87
C SER A 219 -7.26 4.23 23.71
N GLU A 220 -8.12 4.31 24.73
CA GLU A 220 -9.27 5.23 24.78
C GLU A 220 -8.87 6.71 24.69
N ASN A 221 -7.64 7.05 25.09
CA ASN A 221 -7.10 8.41 25.01
C ASN A 221 -6.44 8.72 23.66
N CYS A 222 -6.39 7.76 22.74
CA CYS A 222 -5.79 7.93 21.42
C CYS A 222 -6.87 7.92 20.34
N ASN A 223 -6.88 8.92 19.45
CA ASN A 223 -7.89 9.05 18.40
C ASN A 223 -7.42 8.57 17.01
N HIS A 224 -6.19 8.05 16.90
CA HIS A 224 -5.56 7.81 15.59
C HIS A 224 -4.70 6.53 15.49
N HIS A 225 -4.26 5.96 16.61
CA HIS A 225 -3.40 4.78 16.63
C HIS A 225 -4.26 3.52 16.68
N LEU A 226 -4.28 2.78 15.57
CA LEU A 226 -5.11 1.60 15.37
C LEU A 226 -4.35 0.32 15.70
N THR A 227 -5.01 -0.64 16.31
CA THR A 227 -4.46 -1.98 16.52
C THR A 227 -4.35 -2.74 15.20
N VAL A 228 -3.50 -3.77 15.17
CA VAL A 228 -3.42 -4.72 14.06
C VAL A 228 -3.56 -6.12 14.65
N ASN A 229 -4.38 -6.96 14.00
CA ASN A 229 -4.82 -8.32 14.38
C ASN A 229 -6.20 -8.40 15.04
#